data_AF-A0A650FC78-F1
#
_entry.id   AF-A0A650FC78-F1
#
_cell.length_a   1.000
_cell.length_b   1.000
_cell.length_c   1.000
_cell.angle_alpha   90.00
_cell.angle_beta   90.00
_cell.angle_gamma   90.00
#
_symmetry.space_group_name_H-M   'P 1'
#
loop_
_entity.id
_entity.type
_entity.pdbx_description
1 polymer ?
#
loop_
_entity_poly.entity_id
_entity_poly.type
_entity_poly.pdbx_seq_one_letter_code
_entity_poly.pdbx_strand_id
1 'polypeptide(L)' 'MPTIKQLIRNTRQPIRNVTKSPALGGCPQRRGTCTRVYLDAVGVKDRQQGRSKYGVKKPK' A
#
# COMPACT_ATOMS: atom_id res chain seq x y z
N MET A 1 -26.33 -6.22 17.86
CA MET A 1 -26.51 -7.58 17.28
C MET A 1 -27.52 -7.48 16.14
N PRO A 2 -27.20 -7.88 14.89
CA PRO A 2 -28.17 -7.85 13.80
C PRO A 2 -29.21 -8.98 13.92
N THR A 3 -30.43 -8.73 13.45
CA THR A 3 -31.57 -9.68 13.49
C THR A 3 -31.62 -10.55 12.23
N ILE A 4 -32.27 -11.71 12.31
CA ILE A 4 -32.40 -12.67 11.19
C ILE A 4 -33.04 -12.02 9.96
N LYS A 5 -34.09 -11.20 10.15
CA LYS A 5 -34.75 -10.45 9.05
C LYS A 5 -33.82 -9.44 8.36
N GLN A 6 -32.79 -8.94 9.04
CA GLN A 6 -31.78 -8.07 8.42
C GLN A 6 -30.82 -8.86 7.54
N LEU A 7 -30.42 -10.06 7.97
CA LEU A 7 -29.55 -10.95 7.19
C LEU A 7 -30.26 -11.54 5.96
N ILE A 8 -31.57 -11.81 6.07
CA ILE A 8 -32.39 -12.27 4.93
C ILE A 8 -32.53 -11.19 3.86
N ARG A 9 -32.75 -9.93 4.26
CA ARG A 9 -32.91 -8.81 3.32
C ARG A 9 -31.58 -8.34 2.73
N ASN A 10 -30.54 -8.29 3.55
CA ASN A 10 -29.20 -7.85 3.17
C ASN A 10 -28.18 -8.90 3.61
N THR A 11 -27.82 -9.78 2.68
CA THR A 11 -26.83 -10.84 2.95
C THR A 11 -25.45 -10.23 3.16
N ARG A 12 -24.67 -10.82 4.07
CA ARG A 12 -23.28 -10.39 4.28
C ARG A 12 -22.45 -10.79 3.07
N GLN A 13 -21.76 -9.81 2.49
CA GLN A 13 -20.80 -10.07 1.43
C GLN A 13 -19.44 -10.47 2.04
N PRO A 14 -18.75 -11.48 1.51
CA PRO A 14 -17.42 -11.82 1.97
C PRO A 14 -16.45 -10.67 1.68
N ILE A 15 -15.52 -10.43 2.60
CA ILE A 15 -14.45 -9.45 2.40
C ILE A 15 -13.54 -9.96 1.29
N ARG A 16 -13.39 -9.18 0.22
CA ARG A 16 -12.50 -9.51 -0.89
C ARG A 16 -11.07 -9.11 -0.54
N ASN A 17 -10.17 -10.09 -0.49
CA ASN A 17 -8.73 -9.84 -0.29
C ASN A 17 -8.03 -9.74 -1.64
N VAL A 18 -7.31 -8.64 -1.88
CA VAL A 18 -6.54 -8.43 -3.11
C VAL A 18 -5.06 -8.57 -2.82
N THR A 19 -4.34 -9.29 -3.67
CA THR A 19 -2.89 -9.45 -3.56
C THR A 19 -2.18 -8.16 -3.89
N LYS A 20 -1.08 -7.84 -3.18
CA LYS A 20 -0.20 -6.71 -3.52
C LYS A 20 0.56 -6.90 -4.84
N SER A 21 0.57 -8.12 -5.40
CA SER A 21 1.32 -8.51 -6.60
C SER A 21 0.43 -9.09 -7.72
N PRO A 22 -0.58 -8.34 -8.22
CA PRO A 22 -1.51 -8.85 -9.24
C PRO A 22 -0.82 -9.18 -10.57
N ALA A 23 0.26 -8.49 -10.91
CA ALA A 23 1.01 -8.70 -12.16
C ALA A 23 1.60 -10.11 -12.30
N LEU A 24 1.87 -10.80 -11.17
CA LEU A 24 2.42 -12.16 -11.17
C LEU A 24 1.35 -13.24 -11.38
N GLY A 25 0.06 -12.93 -11.18
CA GLY A 25 -1.04 -13.87 -11.40
C GLY A 25 -0.90 -15.21 -10.67
N GLY A 26 -0.27 -15.23 -9.49
CA GLY A 26 -0.04 -16.44 -8.69
C GLY A 26 1.23 -17.23 -9.05
N CYS A 27 2.01 -16.81 -10.05
CA CYS A 27 3.30 -17.43 -10.37
C CYS A 27 4.42 -16.95 -9.42
N PRO A 28 5.43 -17.78 -9.12
CA PRO A 28 6.57 -17.35 -8.31
C PRO A 28 7.42 -16.28 -9.02
N GLN A 29 7.57 -16.36 -10.35
CA GLN A 29 8.22 -15.34 -11.19
C GLN A 29 7.53 -15.25 -12.56
N ARG A 30 7.66 -14.10 -13.23
CA ARG A 30 7.26 -13.90 -14.63
C ARG A 30 8.39 -13.24 -15.42
N ARG A 31 8.59 -13.66 -16.67
CA ARG A 31 9.56 -13.03 -17.59
C ARG A 31 9.02 -11.69 -18.08
N GLY A 32 9.91 -10.71 -18.23
CA GLY A 32 9.60 -9.40 -18.78
C GLY A 32 10.81 -8.80 -19.52
N THR A 33 10.58 -7.76 -20.31
CA THR A 33 11.61 -7.02 -21.06
C THR A 33 11.70 -5.58 -20.57
N CYS A 34 12.91 -5.03 -20.48
CA CYS A 34 13.11 -3.64 -20.07
C CYS A 34 12.68 -2.68 -21.20
N THR A 35 11.71 -1.80 -20.92
CA THR A 35 11.28 -0.76 -21.87
C THR A 35 12.10 0.52 -21.75
N ARG A 36 12.51 0.90 -20.54
CA ARG A 36 13.38 2.05 -20.26
C ARG A 36 14.26 1.75 -19.05
N VAL A 37 15.51 2.21 -19.09
CA VAL A 37 16.44 2.14 -17.95
C VAL A 37 16.74 3.57 -17.51
N TYR A 38 16.45 3.87 -16.25
CA TYR A 38 16.72 5.18 -15.65
C TYR A 38 16.99 4.99 -14.14
N LEU A 39 17.57 6.01 -13.50
CA LEU A 39 17.84 5.99 -12.06
C LEU A 39 16.70 6.67 -11.30
N ASP A 40 16.15 5.98 -10.31
CA ASP A 40 15.19 6.54 -9.37
C ASP A 40 15.89 7.12 -8.14
N ALA A 41 15.41 8.27 -7.66
CA ALA A 41 15.84 8.81 -6.38
C ALA A 41 15.23 7.97 -5.25
N VAL A 42 16.05 7.23 -4.51
CA VAL A 42 15.60 6.43 -3.37
C VAL A 42 15.25 7.30 -2.16
N GLY A 43 14.10 7.03 -1.54
CA GLY A 43 13.76 7.56 -0.23
C GLY A 43 14.71 6.99 0.84
N VAL A 44 15.37 7.87 1.59
CA VAL A 44 16.18 7.45 2.75
C VAL A 44 15.21 7.05 3.87
N LYS A 45 15.28 5.78 4.30
CA LYS A 45 14.56 5.27 5.47
C LYS A 45 14.94 6.15 6.68
N ASP A 46 13.94 6.57 7.45
CA ASP A 46 14.11 7.42 8.64
C ASP A 46 14.55 8.88 8.41
N ARG A 47 14.33 9.42 7.19
CA ARG A 47 14.41 10.87 6.98
C ARG A 47 13.25 11.57 7.70
N GLN A 48 13.42 11.86 8.98
CA GLN A 48 12.56 12.79 9.72
C GLN A 48 12.66 14.15 9.01
N GLN A 49 11.64 14.51 8.24
CA GLN A 49 11.51 15.85 7.70
C GLN A 49 11.34 16.82 8.88
N GLY A 50 12.39 17.60 9.14
CA GLY A 50 12.36 18.57 10.23
C GLY A 50 13.47 19.61 10.17
N ARG A 51 14.07 19.90 9.00
CA ARG A 51 14.72 21.21 8.86
C ARG A 51 13.59 22.21 8.67
N SER A 52 13.20 22.90 9.73
CA SER A 52 12.35 24.08 9.59
C SER A 52 12.99 25.01 8.57
N LYS A 53 12.17 25.65 7.74
CA LYS A 53 12.62 26.60 6.70
C LYS A 53 13.58 27.67 7.25
N TYR A 54 13.51 27.93 8.56
CA TYR A 54 14.46 28.70 9.35
C TYR A 54 14.91 27.82 10.53
N GLY A 55 16.08 27.18 10.42
CA GLY A 55 16.49 26.09 11.32
C GLY A 55 16.57 26.49 12.80
N VAL A 56 15.65 25.96 13.63
CA VAL A 56 15.84 25.85 15.08
C VAL A 56 15.23 24.53 15.55
N LYS A 57 16.01 23.75 16.31
CA LYS A 57 15.64 22.41 16.81
C LYS A 57 14.56 22.56 17.89
N LYS A 58 13.42 21.86 17.78
CA LYS A 58 12.39 21.83 18.83
C LYS A 58 12.98 21.22 20.12
N PRO A 59 12.91 21.89 21.29
CA PRO A 59 13.28 21.28 22.56
C PRO A 59 12.26 20.21 22.98
N LYS A 60 12.72 19.26 23.81
CA LYS A 60 11.97 18.10 24.31
C LYS A 60 10.78 18.50 25.17
#